data_AF-A0A5E7GKT7-F1
#
_entry.id   AF-A0A5E7GKT7-F1
#
_cell.length_a   1.000
_cell.length_b   1.000
_cell.length_c   1.000
_cell.angle_alpha   90.00
_cell.angle_beta   90.00
_cell.angle_gamma   90.00
#
_symmetry.space_group_name_H-M   'P 1'
#
loop_
_entity.id
_entity.type
_entity.pdbx_description
1 polymer ?
#
loop_
_entity_poly.entity_id
_entity_poly.type
_entity_poly.pdbx_seq_one_letter_code
_entity_poly.pdbx_strand_id
1 'polypeptide(L)'
;MNNSQRIKSASCTANRPFDPDTTIIRMPDLAAITGLARPTIYKRLKDDPTFPRPVQLSDSKSRGAPVGFVLSEVQEWVRKRIEMREAVEVKKAVTTNKSACDALQRSDIISEE
;
A
#
# COMPACT_ATOMS: atom_id res chain seq x y z
N MET A 1 -16.76 -24.96 -38.87
CA MET A 1 -15.54 -25.17 -38.07
C MET A 1 -15.12 -23.84 -37.43
N ASN A 2 -15.61 -23.61 -36.20
CA ASN A 2 -15.00 -22.89 -35.09
C ASN A 2 -13.80 -21.96 -35.40
N ASN A 3 -14.11 -20.71 -35.75
CA ASN A 3 -13.17 -19.61 -35.89
C ASN A 3 -13.04 -18.85 -34.56
N SER A 4 -12.27 -19.40 -33.61
CA SER A 4 -11.96 -18.72 -32.35
C SER A 4 -10.68 -17.90 -32.51
N GLN A 5 -10.83 -16.65 -32.93
CA GLN A 5 -9.75 -15.67 -32.79
C GLN A 5 -9.55 -15.38 -31.30
N ARG A 6 -8.56 -16.06 -30.74
CA ARG A 6 -7.98 -15.80 -29.43
C ARG A 6 -7.49 -14.36 -29.42
N ILE A 7 -8.28 -13.44 -28.86
CA ILE A 7 -7.83 -12.11 -28.47
C ILE A 7 -6.65 -12.29 -27.52
N LYS A 8 -5.43 -12.18 -28.05
CA LYS A 8 -4.23 -12.06 -27.24
C LYS A 8 -4.37 -10.72 -26.56
N SER A 9 -4.74 -10.72 -25.28
CA SER A 9 -4.71 -9.54 -24.42
C SER A 9 -3.37 -8.86 -24.66
N ALA A 10 -3.41 -7.66 -25.21
CA ALA A 10 -2.24 -6.81 -25.32
C ALA A 10 -1.77 -6.55 -23.89
N SER A 11 -0.78 -7.31 -23.45
CA SER A 11 0.13 -6.86 -22.42
C SER A 11 0.84 -5.66 -23.03
N CYS A 12 0.23 -4.48 -22.95
CA CYS A 12 0.95 -3.23 -23.07
C CYS A 12 1.85 -3.17 -21.85
N THR A 13 2.94 -3.93 -21.90
CA THR A 13 4.15 -3.66 -21.14
C THR A 13 4.53 -2.25 -21.55
N ALA A 14 4.01 -1.27 -20.82
CA ALA A 14 4.38 0.11 -20.93
C ALA A 14 5.86 0.15 -20.52
N ASN A 15 6.71 0.03 -21.53
CA ASN A 15 8.15 0.25 -21.47
C ASN A 15 8.36 1.71 -21.03
N ARG A 16 8.23 1.99 -19.72
CA ARG A 16 8.84 3.17 -19.13
C ARG A 16 10.32 2.82 -18.98
N PRO A 17 11.22 3.54 -19.64
CA PRO A 17 12.67 3.31 -19.52
C PRO A 17 13.21 3.80 -18.17
N PHE A 18 12.35 3.95 -17.16
CA PHE A 18 12.69 4.58 -15.90
C PHE A 18 12.52 3.57 -14.78
N ASP A 19 13.60 3.29 -14.07
CA ASP A 19 13.55 2.42 -12.91
C ASP A 19 12.72 3.09 -11.80
N PRO A 20 11.83 2.36 -11.12
CA PRO A 20 10.95 2.94 -10.11
C PRO A 20 11.72 3.52 -8.93
N ASP A 21 12.92 3.00 -8.65
CA ASP A 21 13.78 3.46 -7.56
C ASP A 21 14.55 4.75 -7.87
N THR A 22 14.78 5.05 -9.15
CA THR A 22 15.49 6.26 -9.60
C THR A 22 14.55 7.33 -10.14
N THR A 23 13.29 6.97 -10.40
CA THR A 23 12.29 7.90 -10.94
C THR A 23 11.80 8.84 -9.84
N ILE A 24 12.00 10.14 -10.07
CA ILE A 24 11.44 11.19 -9.23
C ILE A 24 10.19 11.77 -9.88
N ILE A 25 9.07 11.70 -9.16
CA ILE A 25 7.78 12.24 -9.59
C ILE A 25 7.46 13.57 -8.91
N ARG A 26 6.60 14.37 -9.55
CA ARG A 26 6.16 15.66 -9.01
C ARG A 26 4.86 15.52 -8.24
N MET A 27 4.46 16.59 -7.54
CA MET A 27 3.20 16.66 -6.79
C MET A 27 1.94 16.25 -7.58
N PRO A 28 1.70 16.67 -8.85
CA PRO A 28 0.52 16.23 -9.59
C PRO A 28 0.50 14.71 -9.83
N ASP A 29 1.65 14.12 -10.16
CA ASP A 29 1.75 12.67 -10.37
C ASP A 29 1.55 11.90 -9.07
N LEU A 30 2.12 12.40 -7.96
CA LEU A 30 1.91 11.82 -6.64
C LEU A 30 0.43 11.85 -6.23
N ALA A 31 -0.26 12.95 -6.50
CA ALA A 31 -1.70 13.04 -6.26
C ALA A 31 -2.49 12.07 -7.13
N ALA A 32 -2.10 11.89 -8.40
CA ALA A 32 -2.72 10.93 -9.31
C ALA A 32 -2.53 9.47 -8.85
N ILE A 33 -1.34 9.11 -8.37
CA ILE A 33 -1.02 7.75 -7.92
C ILE A 33 -1.67 7.43 -6.58
N THR A 34 -1.59 8.34 -5.61
CA THR A 34 -2.13 8.12 -4.27
C THR A 34 -3.64 8.33 -4.19
N GLY A 35 -4.23 9.03 -5.16
CA GLY A 35 -5.64 9.46 -5.14
C GLY A 35 -5.96 10.48 -4.05
N LEU A 36 -4.95 11.08 -3.41
CA LEU A 36 -5.14 12.06 -2.35
C LEU A 36 -5.06 13.49 -2.88
N ALA A 37 -5.91 14.35 -2.34
CA ALA A 37 -5.83 15.78 -2.60
C ALA A 37 -4.53 16.38 -2.00
N ARG A 38 -3.94 17.36 -2.70
CA ARG A 38 -2.75 18.12 -2.27
C ARG A 38 -2.77 18.54 -0.79
N PRO A 39 -3.83 19.15 -0.23
CA PRO A 39 -3.84 19.53 1.18
C PRO A 39 -3.70 18.33 2.12
N THR A 40 -4.28 17.18 1.78
CA THR A 40 -4.19 15.95 2.57
C THR A 40 -2.77 15.39 2.55
N ILE A 41 -2.09 15.46 1.40
CA ILE A 41 -0.70 15.08 1.26
C ILE A 41 0.19 15.91 2.20
N TYR A 42 0.03 17.24 2.20
CA TYR A 42 0.83 18.10 3.08
C TYR A 42 0.53 17.90 4.57
N LYS A 43 -0.70 17.50 4.95
CA LYS A 43 -1.03 17.13 6.34
C LYS A 43 -0.32 15.84 6.73
N ARG A 44 -0.48 14.78 5.92
CA ARG A 44 0.17 13.48 6.14
C ARG A 44 1.69 13.58 6.16
N LEU A 45 2.28 14.47 5.38
CA LEU A 45 3.72 14.69 5.41
C LEU A 45 4.22 15.20 6.77
N LYS A 46 3.36 15.86 7.56
CA LYS A 46 3.66 16.29 8.93
C LYS A 46 3.31 15.22 9.97
N ASP A 47 2.21 14.49 9.74
CA ASP A 47 1.64 13.57 10.72
C ASP A 47 2.25 12.15 10.65
N ASP A 48 2.53 11.66 9.43
CA ASP A 48 2.92 10.28 9.15
C ASP A 48 4.39 10.21 8.65
N PRO A 49 5.35 9.68 9.43
CA PRO A 49 6.74 9.50 8.97
C PRO A 49 6.89 8.37 7.94
N THR A 50 5.86 7.54 7.75
CA THR A 50 5.82 6.48 6.72
C THR A 50 5.52 7.03 5.33
N PHE A 51 5.13 8.30 5.21
CA PHE A 51 4.84 8.92 3.93
C PHE A 51 6.14 9.17 3.13
N PRO A 52 6.12 9.06 1.77
CA PRO A 52 7.29 9.27 0.93
C PRO A 52 7.97 10.60 1.19
N ARG A 53 9.31 10.60 1.25
CA ARG A 53 10.06 11.78 1.65
C ARG A 53 10.24 12.75 0.48
N PRO A 54 10.13 14.06 0.72
CA PRO A 54 10.33 15.07 -0.30
C PRO A 54 11.82 15.20 -0.60
N VAL A 55 12.19 15.07 -1.87
CA VAL A 55 13.55 15.27 -2.39
C VAL A 55 13.63 16.66 -3.03
N GLN A 56 14.59 17.46 -2.58
CA GLN A 56 14.87 18.77 -3.19
C GLN A 56 15.65 18.57 -4.49
N LEU A 57 15.17 19.13 -5.60
CA LEU A 57 15.80 18.99 -6.92
C LEU A 57 16.74 20.15 -7.28
N SER A 58 16.87 21.15 -6.41
CA SER A 58 17.70 22.35 -6.63
C SER A 58 18.41 22.75 -5.34
N ASP A 59 19.62 23.28 -5.47
CA ASP A 59 20.44 23.80 -4.36
C ASP A 59 19.88 25.10 -3.75
N SER A 60 18.96 25.77 -4.46
CA SER A 60 18.35 26.99 -3.96
C SER A 60 17.28 26.66 -2.91
N LYS A 61 17.51 27.05 -1.66
CA LYS A 61 16.53 26.93 -0.54
C LYS A 61 15.37 27.93 -0.65
N SER A 62 15.10 28.49 -1.83
CA SER A 62 14.02 29.44 -2.04
C SER A 62 12.65 28.81 -1.83
N ARG A 63 11.70 29.63 -1.35
CA ARG A 63 10.27 29.29 -1.14
C ARG A 63 9.57 29.05 -2.49
N GLY A 64 9.83 27.90 -3.10
CA GLY A 64 9.40 27.57 -4.45
C GLY A 64 10.33 26.60 -5.16
N ALA A 65 11.42 26.19 -4.52
CA ALA A 65 12.31 25.19 -5.05
C ALA A 65 11.53 23.93 -5.45
N PRO A 66 11.83 23.37 -6.65
CA PRO A 66 11.17 22.18 -7.12
C PRO A 66 11.41 21.01 -6.15
N VAL A 67 10.31 20.48 -5.59
CA VAL A 67 10.33 19.23 -4.79
C VAL A 67 9.83 18.07 -5.65
N GLY A 68 10.43 16.90 -5.46
CA GLY A 68 10.00 15.64 -6.04
C GLY A 68 9.91 14.53 -4.99
N PHE A 69 9.40 13.37 -5.40
CA PHE A 69 9.25 12.18 -4.57
C PHE A 69 9.71 10.94 -5.33
N VAL A 70 10.30 9.97 -4.65
CA VAL A 70 10.73 8.72 -5.28
C VAL A 70 9.52 7.85 -5.59
N LEU A 71 9.42 7.35 -6.82
CA LEU A 71 8.27 6.56 -7.27
C LEU A 71 8.12 5.25 -6.48
N SER A 72 9.21 4.55 -6.17
CA SER A 72 9.17 3.31 -5.40
C SER A 72 8.67 3.50 -3.97
N GLU A 73 9.13 4.55 -3.27
CA GLU A 73 8.62 4.89 -1.93
C GLU A 73 7.10 5.13 -1.96
N VAL A 74 6.61 5.85 -2.98
CA VAL A 74 5.17 6.12 -3.17
C VAL A 74 4.39 4.82 -3.40
N GLN A 75 4.90 3.93 -4.26
CA GLN A 75 4.26 2.63 -4.51
C GLN A 75 4.26 1.74 -3.27
N GLU A 76 5.35 1.72 -2.50
CA GLU A 76 5.44 0.96 -1.26
C GLU A 76 4.44 1.46 -0.23
N TRP A 77 4.27 2.78 -0.11
CA TRP A 77 3.23 3.36 0.74
C TRP A 77 1.82 2.90 0.32
N VAL A 78 1.53 2.89 -0.99
CA VAL A 78 0.24 2.38 -1.50
C VAL A 78 0.07 0.89 -1.17
N ARG A 79 1.10 0.06 -1.36
CA ARG A 79 1.08 -1.36 -1.01
C ARG A 79 0.79 -1.57 0.48
N LYS A 80 1.45 -0.83 1.38
CA LYS A 80 1.17 -0.86 2.82
C LYS A 80 -0.28 -0.53 3.15
N ARG A 81 -0.90 0.41 2.43
CA ARG A 81 -2.33 0.74 2.60
C ARG A 81 -3.25 -0.40 2.16
N ILE A 82 -2.89 -1.12 1.10
CA ILE A 82 -3.61 -2.31 0.65
C ILE A 82 -3.47 -3.43 1.68
N GLU A 83 -2.26 -3.71 2.15
CA GLU A 83 -2.00 -4.71 3.20
C GLU A 83 -2.75 -4.39 4.50
N MET A 84 -2.81 -3.12 4.92
CA MET A 84 -3.61 -2.72 6.08
C MET A 84 -5.10 -3.03 5.90
N ARG A 85 -5.65 -2.88 4.68
CA ARG A 85 -7.02 -3.29 4.37
C ARG A 85 -7.18 -4.80 4.48
N GLU A 86 -6.28 -5.56 3.87
CA GLU A 86 -6.33 -7.02 3.87
C GLU A 86 -6.15 -7.60 5.29
N ALA A 87 -5.23 -7.04 6.08
CA ALA A 87 -5.03 -7.43 7.48
C ALA A 87 -6.25 -7.14 8.36
N VAL A 88 -7.04 -6.11 8.06
CA VAL A 88 -8.31 -5.83 8.75
C VAL A 88 -9.37 -6.87 8.40
N GLU A 89 -9.42 -7.34 7.16
CA GLU A 89 -10.34 -8.41 6.75
C GLU A 89 -9.96 -9.77 7.36
N VAL A 90 -8.66 -10.09 7.45
CA VAL A 90 -8.18 -11.34 8.10
C VAL A 90 -8.45 -11.35 9.60
N LYS A 91 -8.29 -10.21 10.29
CA LYS A 91 -8.58 -10.11 11.73
C LYS A 91 -10.07 -10.31 12.06
N LYS A 92 -10.98 -9.86 11.19
CA LYS A 92 -12.42 -10.18 11.33
C LYS A 92 -12.71 -11.67 11.23
N ALA A 93 -12.02 -12.37 10.33
CA ALA A 93 -12.23 -13.80 10.14
C ALA A 93 -11.68 -14.63 11.33
N VAL A 94 -10.56 -14.24 11.94
CA VAL A 94 -9.96 -15.00 13.05
C VAL A 94 -10.72 -14.86 14.37
N THR A 95 -11.29 -13.68 14.67
CA THR A 95 -12.01 -13.46 15.94
C THR A 95 -13.34 -14.23 16.00
N THR A 96 -13.97 -14.52 14.86
CA THR A 96 -15.22 -15.31 14.83
C THR A 96 -14.98 -16.80 15.15
N ASN A 97 -13.76 -17.31 14.96
CA ASN A 97 -13.47 -18.74 15.06
C ASN A 97 -12.90 -19.15 16.43
N LYS A 98 -12.56 -18.20 17.30
CA LYS A 98 -11.99 -18.49 18.64
C LYS A 98 -13.06 -18.66 19.73
N SER A 99 -14.30 -18.22 19.48
CA SER A 99 -15.38 -18.33 20.47
C SER A 99 -16.05 -19.72 20.55
N ALA A 100 -15.67 -20.67 19.70
CA ALA A 100 -16.30 -22.00 19.66
C ALA A 100 -15.49 -23.14 20.30
N CYS A 101 -14.25 -22.90 20.76
CA CYS A 101 -13.37 -23.99 21.24
C CYS A 101 -13.07 -23.95 22.76
N ASP A 102 -13.38 -22.86 23.46
CA ASP A 102 -12.89 -22.64 24.84
C ASP A 102 -13.89 -23.06 25.93
N ALA A 103 -14.72 -24.09 25.68
CA ALA A 103 -15.80 -24.49 26.58
C ALA A 103 -15.85 -25.99 26.95
N LEU A 104 -14.78 -26.77 26.72
CA LEU A 104 -14.80 -28.22 27.05
C LEU A 104 -13.66 -28.73 27.96
N GLN A 105 -12.85 -27.86 28.57
CA GLN A 105 -11.86 -28.32 29.57
C GLN A 105 -12.41 -28.24 31.00
N ARG A 106 -13.54 -28.91 31.27
CA ARG A 106 -14.01 -29.23 32.63
C ARG A 106 -14.78 -30.54 32.61
N SER A 107 -14.07 -31.64 32.80
CA SER A 107 -14.62 -32.83 33.43
C SER A 107 -13.52 -33.57 34.16
N ASP A 108 -13.67 -33.53 35.48
CA ASP A 108 -13.09 -34.36 36.51
C ASP A 108 -12.60 -35.75 36.05
N ILE A 109 -11.35 -36.07 36.41
CA ILE A 109 -10.96 -37.44 36.79
C ILE A 109 -10.40 -37.33 38.20
N ILE A 110 -11.29 -37.63 39.14
CA ILE A 110 -11.04 -37.93 40.55
C ILE A 110 -11.02 -39.46 40.67
N SER A 111 -10.09 -39.96 41.49
CA SER A 111 -10.05 -41.27 42.18
C SER A 111 -9.59 -42.55 41.49
N GLU A 112 -8.92 -43.35 42.33
CA GLU A 112 -8.49 -44.77 42.26
C GLU A 112 -7.26 -45.05 41.38
N GLU A 113 -6.14 -45.59 41.86
CA GLU A 113 -5.79 -46.40 43.05
C GLU A 113 -4.32 -46.11 43.47
#